data_AF-A0A5C6W7M1-F1
#
_entry.id   AF-A0A5C6W7M1-F1
#
_cell.length_a   1.000
_cell.length_b   1.000
_cell.length_c   1.000
_cell.angle_alpha   90.00
_cell.angle_beta   90.00
_cell.angle_gamma   90.00
#
_symmetry.space_group_name_H-M   'P 1'
#
loop_
_entity.id
_entity.type
_entity.pdbx_description
1 polymer ?
#
loop_
_entity_poly.entity_id
_entity_poly.type
_entity_poly.pdbx_seq_one_letter_code
_entity_poly.pdbx_strand_id
1 'polypeptide(L)'
;MKVGTKLTDEHFVVSAFSGEPLNPNTIHKQFLYDTKLADLKRIRFHNLRHTHATIMLEIGESPKVVSKRLGHANVSITLDKYSHVTSNLQTESAENFAKALRKTSSEQ
;
A
#
# COMPACT_ATOMS: atom_id res chain seq x y z
N MET A 1 -33.05 -20.50 -16.58
CA MET A 1 -31.66 -20.87 -16.23
C MET A 1 -31.25 -20.00 -15.04
N LYS A 2 -30.99 -20.58 -13.86
CA LYS A 2 -30.51 -19.80 -12.70
C LYS A 2 -29.02 -19.54 -12.91
N VAL A 3 -28.66 -18.30 -13.24
CA VAL A 3 -27.27 -17.89 -13.42
C VAL A 3 -26.82 -17.25 -12.09
N GLY A 4 -25.89 -17.91 -11.39
CA GLY A 4 -25.27 -17.39 -10.17
C GLY A 4 -25.79 -18.01 -8.85
N THR A 5 -24.88 -18.16 -7.91
CA THR A 5 -25.15 -18.56 -6.52
C THR A 5 -25.32 -17.31 -5.66
N LYS A 6 -26.30 -17.30 -4.74
CA LYS A 6 -26.46 -16.19 -3.80
C LYS A 6 -25.31 -16.24 -2.80
N LEU A 7 -24.46 -15.22 -2.81
CA LEU A 7 -23.37 -15.09 -1.85
C LEU A 7 -23.93 -14.84 -0.45
N THR A 8 -23.34 -15.51 0.53
CA THR A 8 -23.57 -15.34 1.97
C THR A 8 -22.25 -14.93 2.64
N ASP A 9 -22.31 -14.51 3.90
CA ASP A 9 -21.12 -14.09 4.67
C ASP A 9 -20.09 -15.21 4.90
N GLU A 10 -20.47 -16.46 4.64
CA GLU A 10 -19.61 -17.65 4.73
C GLU A 10 -18.73 -17.82 3.48
N HIS A 11 -19.04 -17.12 2.38
CA HIS A 11 -18.30 -17.22 1.13
C HIS A 11 -17.06 -16.34 1.13
N PHE A 12 -15.97 -16.83 0.54
CA PHE A 12 -14.78 -16.02 0.33
C PHE A 12 -15.02 -14.97 -0.75
N VAL A 13 -14.60 -13.73 -0.46
CA VAL A 13 -14.59 -12.61 -1.44
C VAL A 13 -13.73 -12.95 -2.66
N VAL A 14 -12.61 -13.65 -2.43
CA VAL A 14 -11.73 -14.17 -3.48
C VAL A 14 -11.80 -15.69 -3.44
N SER A 15 -12.70 -16.25 -4.25
CA SER A 15 -12.96 -17.67 -4.35
C SER A 15 -12.79 -18.18 -5.79
N ALA A 16 -12.54 -19.48 -5.91
CA ALA A 16 -12.77 -20.19 -7.15
C ALA A 16 -14.28 -20.26 -7.46
N PHE A 17 -14.64 -20.62 -8.69
CA PHE A 17 -16.05 -20.81 -9.07
C PHE A 17 -16.80 -21.84 -8.20
N SER A 18 -16.07 -22.76 -7.57
CA SER A 18 -16.59 -23.73 -6.61
C SER A 18 -16.93 -23.14 -5.23
N GLY A 19 -16.60 -21.87 -4.95
CA GLY A 19 -16.77 -21.23 -3.63
C GLY A 19 -15.57 -21.40 -2.69
N GLU A 20 -14.63 -22.27 -3.03
CA GLU A 20 -13.41 -22.53 -2.25
C GLU A 20 -12.42 -21.35 -2.29
N PRO A 21 -11.56 -21.17 -1.28
CA PRO A 21 -10.51 -20.16 -1.31
C PRO A 21 -9.61 -20.29 -2.54
N LEU A 22 -9.35 -19.17 -3.21
CA LEU A 22 -8.42 -19.18 -4.33
C LEU A 22 -6.99 -19.40 -3.83
N ASN A 23 -6.23 -20.31 -4.46
CA ASN A 23 -4.82 -20.49 -4.14
C ASN A 23 -4.04 -19.18 -4.45
N PRO A 24 -3.25 -18.65 -3.50
CA PRO A 24 -2.49 -17.41 -3.72
C PRO A 24 -1.55 -17.45 -4.93
N ASN A 25 -1.02 -18.64 -5.28
CA ASN A 25 -0.18 -18.81 -6.47
C ASN A 25 -0.95 -18.59 -7.77
N THR A 26 -2.26 -18.83 -7.80
CA THR A 26 -3.11 -18.53 -8.95
C THR A 26 -3.14 -17.03 -9.21
N ILE A 27 -3.35 -16.23 -8.17
CA ILE A 27 -3.30 -14.75 -8.25
C ILE A 27 -1.91 -14.29 -8.69
N HIS A 28 -0.85 -14.87 -8.12
CA HIS A 28 0.52 -14.51 -8.48
C HIS A 28 0.83 -14.79 -9.96
N LYS A 29 0.44 -15.96 -10.47
CA LYS A 29 0.64 -16.34 -11.87
C LYS A 29 -0.17 -15.45 -12.81
N GLN A 30 -1.44 -15.20 -12.48
CA GLN A 30 -2.30 -14.31 -13.26
C GLN A 30 -1.68 -12.91 -13.34
N PHE A 31 -1.24 -12.36 -12.22
CA PHE A 31 -0.57 -11.05 -12.19
C PHE A 31 0.71 -11.01 -13.06
N LEU A 32 1.53 -12.06 -13.01
CA LEU A 32 2.73 -12.13 -13.88
C LEU A 32 2.34 -12.19 -15.37
N TYR A 33 1.24 -12.84 -15.69
CA TYR A 33 0.71 -12.86 -17.06
C TYR A 33 0.20 -11.47 -17.46
N ASP A 34 -0.60 -10.81 -16.62
CA ASP A 34 -1.17 -9.49 -16.90
C ASP A 34 -0.07 -8.42 -17.06
N THR A 35 0.96 -8.43 -16.22
CA THR A 35 2.11 -7.52 -16.34
C THR A 35 2.89 -7.74 -17.63
N LYS A 36 3.00 -8.98 -18.10
CA LYS A 36 3.60 -9.30 -19.40
C LYS A 36 2.74 -8.79 -20.55
N LEU A 37 1.41 -8.92 -20.46
CA LEU A 37 0.49 -8.39 -21.47
C LEU A 37 0.53 -6.86 -21.56
N ALA A 38 0.71 -6.20 -20.42
CA ALA A 38 0.83 -4.74 -20.33
C ALA A 38 2.24 -4.21 -20.71
N ASP A 39 3.14 -5.06 -21.22
CA ASP A 39 4.53 -4.74 -21.55
C ASP A 39 5.31 -4.08 -20.39
N LEU A 40 4.99 -4.48 -19.16
CA LEU A 40 5.65 -3.98 -17.96
C LEU A 40 6.88 -4.83 -17.63
N LYS A 41 7.88 -4.20 -17.02
CA LYS A 41 9.00 -4.91 -16.40
C LYS A 41 8.46 -5.93 -15.40
N ARG A 42 9.10 -7.10 -15.34
CA ARG A 42 8.70 -8.18 -14.43
C ARG A 42 8.73 -7.71 -12.97
N ILE A 43 7.55 -7.56 -12.39
CA ILE A 43 7.35 -7.25 -10.97
C ILE A 43 6.57 -8.38 -10.29
N ARG A 44 6.81 -8.58 -8.99
CA ARG A 44 6.06 -9.57 -8.20
C ARG A 44 4.79 -8.95 -7.65
N PHE A 45 3.77 -9.75 -7.38
CA PHE A 45 2.51 -9.28 -6.77
C PHE A 45 2.73 -8.52 -5.44
N HIS A 46 3.67 -8.98 -4.60
CA HIS A 46 4.02 -8.30 -3.35
C HIS A 46 4.58 -6.88 -3.57
N ASN A 47 5.11 -6.56 -4.75
CA ASN A 47 5.61 -5.22 -5.03
C ASN A 47 4.48 -4.18 -5.04
N LEU A 48 3.23 -4.57 -5.32
CA LEU A 48 2.07 -3.67 -5.19
C LEU A 48 1.94 -3.12 -3.76
N ARG A 49 2.22 -3.96 -2.76
CA ARG A 49 2.23 -3.56 -1.36
C ARG A 49 3.37 -2.59 -1.05
N HIS A 50 4.51 -2.73 -1.74
CA HIS A 50 5.60 -1.75 -1.67
C HIS A 50 5.21 -0.42 -2.31
N THR A 51 4.64 -0.46 -3.51
CA THR A 51 4.14 0.74 -4.20
C THR A 51 3.11 1.49 -3.36
N HIS A 52 2.14 0.80 -2.76
CA HIS A 52 1.16 1.43 -1.86
C HIS A 52 1.84 2.13 -0.68
N ALA A 53 2.81 1.49 -0.04
CA ALA A 53 3.52 2.08 1.09
C ALA A 53 4.36 3.30 0.69
N THR A 54 5.08 3.22 -0.44
CA THR A 54 5.84 4.32 -1.00
C THR A 54 4.93 5.51 -1.31
N ILE A 55 3.82 5.30 -2.02
CA ILE A 55 2.87 6.37 -2.35
C ILE A 55 2.34 7.04 -1.07
N MET A 56 1.94 6.26 -0.06
CA MET A 56 1.44 6.82 1.19
C MET A 56 2.49 7.68 1.91
N LEU A 57 3.76 7.26 1.89
CA LEU A 57 4.84 8.05 2.47
C LEU A 57 5.14 9.30 1.62
N GLU A 58 5.11 9.20 0.30
CA GLU A 58 5.34 10.35 -0.59
C GLU A 58 4.28 11.45 -0.43
N ILE A 59 3.03 11.11 -0.10
CA ILE A 59 1.97 12.09 0.18
C ILE A 59 1.99 12.65 1.61
N GLY A 60 3.03 12.36 2.40
CA GLY A 60 3.17 12.89 3.76
C GLY A 60 2.49 12.09 4.87
N GLU A 61 1.99 10.88 4.60
CA GLU A 61 1.37 10.06 5.65
C GLU A 61 2.40 9.61 6.69
N SER A 62 1.99 9.55 7.96
CA SER A 62 2.89 9.12 9.02
C SER A 62 3.32 7.64 8.83
N PRO A 63 4.61 7.30 9.02
CA PRO A 63 5.07 5.91 8.94
C PRO A 63 4.32 4.94 9.87
N LYS A 64 3.82 5.44 11.00
CA LYS A 64 2.98 4.69 11.94
C LYS A 64 1.63 4.30 11.32
N VAL A 65 0.95 5.23 10.63
CA VAL A 65 -0.31 4.95 9.94
C VAL A 65 -0.07 3.99 8.77
N VAL A 66 0.98 4.22 7.98
CA VAL A 66 1.35 3.31 6.88
C VAL A 66 1.63 1.90 7.41
N SER A 67 2.43 1.76 8.48
CA SER A 67 2.71 0.49 9.13
C SER A 67 1.43 -0.22 9.63
N LYS A 68 0.51 0.52 10.25
CA LYS A 68 -0.78 -0.01 10.71
C LYS A 68 -1.66 -0.50 9.55
N ARG A 69 -1.73 0.25 8.43
CA ARG A 69 -2.50 -0.16 7.23
C ARG A 69 -1.93 -1.40 6.57
N LEU A 70 -0.61 -1.55 6.62
CA LEU A 70 0.07 -2.75 6.14
C LEU A 70 -0.12 -3.93 7.12
N GLY A 71 -0.33 -3.66 8.41
CA GLY A 71 -0.36 -4.71 9.44
C GLY A 71 1.03 -5.23 9.76
N HIS A 72 2.06 -4.38 9.66
CA HIS A 72 3.39 -4.73 10.16
C HIS A 72 3.36 -4.72 11.70
N ALA A 73 3.82 -5.80 12.33
CA ALA A 73 3.94 -5.88 13.79
C ALA A 73 4.93 -4.83 14.35
N ASN A 74 5.89 -4.39 13.54
CA ASN A 74 6.87 -3.38 13.91
C ASN A 74 6.93 -2.26 12.85
N VAL A 75 6.82 -1.01 13.32
CA VAL A 75 6.94 0.21 12.50
C VAL A 75 8.35 0.35 11.92
N SER A 76 9.38 -0.17 12.60
CA SER A 76 10.76 -0.18 12.11
C SER A 76 10.88 -0.87 10.74
N ILE A 77 10.09 -1.92 10.46
CA ILE A 77 10.10 -2.58 9.14
C ILE A 77 9.71 -1.62 8.01
N THR A 78 8.76 -0.72 8.28
CA THR A 78 8.34 0.31 7.32
C THR A 78 9.41 1.40 7.21
N LEU A 79 9.96 1.87 8.34
CA LEU A 79 10.99 2.91 8.36
C LEU A 79 12.30 2.45 7.68
N ASP A 80 12.76 1.24 7.97
CA ASP A 80 14.00 0.70 7.39
C ASP A 80 13.85 0.48 5.88
N LYS A 81 12.69 -0.02 5.45
CA LYS A 81 12.42 -0.38 4.05
C LYS A 81 12.14 0.82 3.14
N TYR A 82 11.61 1.91 3.69
CA TYR A 82 11.29 3.13 2.94
C TYR A 82 12.08 4.35 3.42
N SER A 83 13.22 4.12 4.07
CA SER A 83 14.13 5.14 4.60
C SER A 83 14.47 6.24 3.59
N HIS A 84 14.63 5.88 2.31
CA HIS A 84 14.88 6.78 1.18
C HIS A 84 13.72 7.72 0.84
N VAL A 85 12.47 7.33 1.12
CA VAL A 85 11.29 8.20 0.93
C VAL A 85 11.18 9.16 2.11
N THR A 86 11.48 8.69 3.32
CA THR A 86 11.46 9.50 4.54
C THR A 86 12.51 10.60 4.61
N SER A 87 13.61 10.52 3.85
CA SER A 87 14.58 11.64 3.79
C SER A 87 13.97 12.88 3.13
N ASN A 88 13.14 12.71 2.10
CA ASN A 88 12.44 13.84 1.47
C ASN A 88 11.40 14.45 2.43
N LEU A 89 10.73 13.61 3.22
CA LEU A 89 9.78 14.05 4.24
C LEU A 89 10.41 14.89 5.35
N GLN A 90 11.68 14.66 5.70
CA GLN A 90 12.35 15.47 6.73
C GLN A 90 12.55 16.91 6.27
N THR A 91 12.92 17.12 4.99
CA THR A 91 13.06 18.46 4.42
C THR A 91 11.72 19.18 4.42
N GLU A 92 10.65 18.52 3.96
CA GLU A 92 9.31 19.09 3.94
C GLU A 92 8.79 19.40 5.36
N SER A 93 9.06 18.51 6.32
CA SER A 93 8.72 18.74 7.73
C SER A 93 9.46 19.95 8.31
N ALA A 94 10.73 20.16 7.96
CA ALA A 94 11.50 21.31 8.40
C ALA A 94 10.96 22.62 7.80
N GLU A 95 10.59 22.61 6.51
CA GLU A 95 9.95 23.75 5.85
C GLU A 95 8.58 24.09 6.45
N ASN A 96 7.76 23.07 6.73
CA ASN A 96 6.45 23.24 7.36
C ASN A 96 6.58 23.79 8.80
N PHE A 97 7.58 23.33 9.56
CA PHE A 97 7.89 23.88 10.87
C PHE A 97 8.33 25.35 10.78
N ALA A 98 9.21 25.69 9.83
CA ALA A 98 9.64 27.07 9.60
C ALA A 98 8.47 27.99 9.21
N LYS A 99 7.52 27.51 8.37
CA LYS A 99 6.29 28.23 8.03
C LYS A 99 5.41 28.46 9.26
N ALA A 100 5.23 27.42 10.10
CA ALA A 100 4.42 27.51 11.32
C ALA A 100 4.99 28.56 12.29
N LEU A 101 6.31 28.56 12.52
CA LEU A 101 6.96 29.55 13.38
C LEU A 101 6.75 30.98 12.88
N ARG A 102 6.92 31.23 11.57
CA ARG A 102 6.75 32.57 10.98
C ARG A 102 5.31 33.09 11.11
N LYS A 103 4.32 32.21 10.99
CA LYS A 103 2.91 32.57 11.14
C LYS A 103 2.61 33.05 12.57
N THR A 104 3.15 32.36 13.57
CA THR A 104 2.97 32.74 14.99
C THR A 104 3.64 34.07 15.32
N SER A 105 4.75 34.43 14.65
CA SER A 105 5.44 35.72 14.84
C SER A 105 4.74 36.91 14.18
N SER A 106 3.81 36.69 13.23
CA SER A 106 3.03 37.76 12.58
C SER A 106 1.66 38.02 13.21
N GLU A 107 1.25 37.19 14.17
CA GLU A 107 0.01 37.33 14.93
C GLU A 107 0.23 37.92 16.34
N GLN A 108 1.45 38.41 16.63
CA GLN A 108 1.82 39.17 17.84
C GLN A 108 2.17 40.61 17.51
#